data_AF-A0A3Q3FTS1-F1
#
_entry.id   AF-A0A3Q3FTS1-F1
#
_cell.length_a   1.000
_cell.length_b   1.000
_cell.length_c   1.000
_cell.angle_alpha   90.00
_cell.angle_beta   90.00
_cell.angle_gamma   90.00
#
_symmetry.space_group_name_H-M   'P 1'
#
loop_
_entity.id
_entity.type
_entity.pdbx_description
1 polymer ?
#
loop_
_entity_poly.entity_id
_entity_poly.type
_entity_poly.pdbx_seq_one_letter_code
_entity_poly.pdbx_strand_id
1 'polypeptide(L)'
;MRFSNNWVSVLELPQRWGKRSEFEGGRSDVSCKTIPVAERFFTSSPAVSLRQAAWYPSETDEPHLVLLSSDNTIRFYGLKSPQTPGKVLSLSQAEDDSGGHPPARSFAASLGEIAVAFDFGPISAPPRQLPGLSSKDQQVYPLYILYENGETYLSYTGQTNGVVSVSKPAGPLPMYPAAEDNYGYDACAILCLPCVPSILVIATETGTLYHCVVLESEDEEETVEKWIRGAEAVPALYVFECVELELTLKVATGEDEDPQEFDFTCPIRLHRDPLCQHRYHCTHEAGVHGVGLIWVNKLQKFLQSGEEDKDGLQELSAEKRCIVEHILCTRPLLSNQSSPVRGFLIVSDLSLGATMICITSSFECILLPLLSSVRPPSPPLLCSHPGPGSVSSPLRGLADDSFEATQKRQLEDMALCKEDQKSLKEAAERLADKYEDAKYRQETIMNRVKKLLFFSVTVLTYFSQFTSANYNYSGACMKS
;
A
#
# COMPACT_ATOMS: atom_id res chain seq x y z
N MET A 1 2.64 13.24 18.42
CA MET A 1 2.58 14.28 17.39
C MET A 1 1.14 14.45 16.93
N ARG A 2 0.70 15.68 16.66
CA ARG A 2 -0.59 15.98 16.05
C ARG A 2 -0.38 16.99 14.92
N PHE A 3 -1.09 16.83 13.82
CA PHE A 3 -0.97 17.75 12.68
C PHE A 3 -2.29 17.89 11.94
N SER A 4 -2.36 18.93 11.11
CA SER A 4 -3.39 19.21 10.11
C SER A 4 -2.68 19.76 8.88
N ASN A 5 -3.44 20.12 7.84
CA ASN A 5 -2.88 20.64 6.59
C ASN A 5 -2.01 21.89 6.82
N ASN A 6 -2.24 22.70 7.86
CA ASN A 6 -1.53 23.97 8.03
C ASN A 6 -0.78 24.09 9.36
N TRP A 7 -0.63 23.01 10.12
CA TRP A 7 0.12 23.06 11.38
C TRP A 7 0.55 21.68 11.84
N VAL A 8 1.61 21.63 12.64
CA VAL A 8 2.06 20.43 13.32
C VAL A 8 2.58 20.79 14.70
N SER A 9 2.30 19.91 15.67
CA SER A 9 2.74 20.09 17.05
C SER A 9 3.13 18.77 17.69
N VAL A 10 4.16 18.83 18.53
CA VAL A 10 4.65 17.71 19.32
C VAL A 10 4.18 17.87 20.75
N LEU A 11 3.53 16.84 21.27
CA LEU A 11 3.13 16.74 22.66
C LEU A 11 4.16 15.88 23.39
N GLU A 12 4.79 16.43 24.42
CA GLU A 12 5.65 15.69 25.34
C GLU A 12 4.76 14.98 26.36
N LEU A 13 4.78 13.64 26.33
CA LEU A 13 3.97 12.86 27.26
C LEU A 13 4.56 12.96 28.68
N PRO A 14 3.71 13.17 29.70
CA PRO A 14 4.16 13.32 31.07
C PRO A 14 4.72 12.00 31.61
N GLN A 15 5.60 12.08 32.61
CA GLN A 15 6.17 10.90 33.23
C GLN A 15 5.12 10.10 33.99
N ARG A 16 5.27 8.77 33.97
CA ARG A 16 4.45 7.83 34.73
C ARG A 16 5.18 7.40 35.99
N TRP A 17 4.50 7.43 37.14
CA TRP A 17 5.03 6.93 38.41
C TRP A 17 3.89 6.59 39.39
N GLY A 18 4.23 6.08 40.58
CA GLY A 18 3.25 5.70 41.60
C GLY A 18 2.68 4.28 41.44
N LYS A 19 1.68 3.94 42.28
CA LYS A 19 1.23 2.55 42.52
C LYS A 19 0.58 1.84 41.32
N ARG A 20 0.29 2.58 40.23
CA ARG A 20 -0.38 2.08 39.01
C ARG A 20 0.28 2.56 37.70
N SER A 21 1.48 3.14 37.77
CA SER A 21 2.13 3.78 36.61
C SER A 21 1.22 4.85 35.96
N GLU A 22 0.51 5.58 36.80
CA GLU A 22 -0.35 6.69 36.39
C GLU A 22 0.50 7.90 36.02
N PHE A 23 0.00 8.72 35.09
CA PHE A 23 0.66 9.96 34.72
C PHE A 23 0.73 10.90 35.93
N GLU A 24 1.93 11.43 36.19
CA GLU A 24 2.23 12.26 37.36
C GLU A 24 1.74 11.69 38.71
N GLY A 25 1.71 10.36 38.86
CA GLY A 25 1.29 9.72 40.11
C GLY A 25 -0.22 9.76 40.37
N GLY A 26 -1.04 10.00 39.34
CA GLY A 26 -2.51 9.96 39.45
C GLY A 26 -3.17 11.30 39.71
N ARG A 27 -2.53 12.40 39.33
CA ARG A 27 -3.13 13.74 39.43
C ARG A 27 -4.38 13.85 38.55
N SER A 28 -5.37 14.60 39.01
CA SER A 28 -6.61 14.88 38.25
C SER A 28 -6.32 15.65 36.96
N ASP A 29 -5.36 16.55 37.02
CA ASP A 29 -4.95 17.42 35.92
C ASP A 29 -3.47 17.22 35.65
N VAL A 30 -3.14 16.90 34.40
CA VAL A 30 -1.77 16.68 33.96
C VAL A 30 -1.43 17.69 32.87
N SER A 31 -0.43 18.53 33.14
CA SER A 31 0.03 19.53 32.18
C SER A 31 1.03 18.92 31.22
N CYS A 32 0.70 18.92 29.92
CA CYS A 32 1.59 18.41 28.89
C CYS A 32 2.26 19.56 28.14
N LYS A 33 3.59 19.49 27.97
CA LYS A 33 4.32 20.46 27.16
C LYS A 33 4.03 20.22 25.68
N THR A 34 3.73 21.30 24.97
CA THR A 34 3.40 21.28 23.54
C THR A 34 4.41 22.15 22.79
N ILE A 35 5.01 21.61 21.73
CA ILE A 35 6.03 22.27 20.91
C ILE A 35 5.46 22.45 19.50
N PRO A 36 5.04 23.66 19.10
CA PRO A 36 4.65 23.92 17.72
C PRO A 36 5.87 23.84 16.81
N VAL A 37 5.75 23.13 15.70
CA VAL A 37 6.82 22.95 14.70
C VAL A 37 6.40 23.63 13.40
N ALA A 38 7.31 24.36 12.78
CA ALA A 38 7.10 25.08 11.52
C ALA A 38 5.92 26.08 11.52
N GLU A 39 5.47 26.54 12.68
CA GLU A 39 4.31 27.45 12.81
C GLU A 39 4.50 28.75 12.02
N ARG A 40 5.69 29.37 12.12
CA ARG A 40 6.02 30.57 11.34
C ARG A 40 5.98 30.32 9.84
N PHE A 41 6.44 29.15 9.41
CA PHE A 41 6.45 28.77 7.99
C PHE A 41 5.02 28.70 7.45
N PHE A 42 4.14 27.90 8.08
CA PHE A 42 2.75 27.77 7.63
C PHE A 42 1.95 29.08 7.75
N THR A 43 2.23 29.90 8.76
CA THR A 43 1.60 31.23 8.90
C THR A 43 2.02 32.17 7.76
N SER A 44 3.31 32.14 7.38
CA SER A 44 3.85 32.98 6.29
C SER A 44 3.50 32.49 4.89
N SER A 45 3.18 31.20 4.75
CA SER A 45 2.96 30.52 3.47
C SER A 45 1.61 29.79 3.47
N PRO A 46 0.47 30.51 3.51
CA PRO A 46 -0.86 29.92 3.70
C PRO A 46 -1.32 29.02 2.54
N ALA A 47 -0.67 29.13 1.37
CA ALA A 47 -0.92 28.27 0.21
C ALA A 47 -0.19 26.91 0.29
N VAL A 48 0.73 26.74 1.24
CA VAL A 48 1.46 25.48 1.43
C VAL A 48 0.75 24.65 2.49
N SER A 49 0.43 23.42 2.14
CA SER A 49 -0.17 22.44 3.05
C SER A 49 0.82 21.31 3.36
N LEU A 50 0.72 20.75 4.56
CA LEU A 50 1.42 19.57 5.03
C LEU A 50 0.72 18.33 4.48
N ARG A 51 1.48 17.46 3.80
CA ARG A 51 1.01 16.18 3.26
C ARG A 51 1.30 15.03 4.21
N GLN A 52 2.54 14.95 4.70
CA GLN A 52 2.98 13.90 5.61
C GLN A 52 3.94 14.45 6.65
N ALA A 53 3.86 13.91 7.87
CA ALA A 53 4.83 14.13 8.92
C ALA A 53 5.29 12.78 9.49
N ALA A 54 6.60 12.62 9.67
CA ALA A 54 7.19 11.43 10.26
C ALA A 54 8.37 11.80 11.16
N TRP A 55 8.67 10.92 12.12
CA TRP A 55 9.90 11.04 12.91
C TRP A 55 11.10 10.59 12.09
N TYR A 56 12.21 11.33 12.19
CA TYR A 56 13.49 10.84 11.71
C TYR A 56 13.92 9.63 12.55
N PRO A 57 14.35 8.51 11.95
CA PRO A 57 14.66 7.27 12.67
C PRO A 57 16.03 7.33 13.35
N SER A 58 16.25 8.29 14.25
CA SER A 58 17.53 8.44 14.95
C SER A 58 17.44 8.02 16.42
N GLU A 59 18.46 7.31 16.88
CA GLU A 59 18.68 6.98 18.29
C GLU A 59 19.41 8.10 19.06
N THR A 60 19.68 9.24 18.41
CA THR A 60 20.30 10.39 19.09
C THR A 60 19.35 11.06 20.09
N ASP A 61 19.92 11.74 21.08
CA ASP A 61 19.17 12.52 22.07
C ASP A 61 18.33 13.67 21.46
N GLU A 62 18.54 14.01 20.19
CA GLU A 62 17.81 15.09 19.51
C GLU A 62 16.80 14.59 18.50
N PRO A 63 15.50 14.52 18.87
CA PRO A 63 14.45 14.10 17.96
C PRO A 63 14.25 15.14 16.84
N HIS A 64 14.14 14.63 15.62
CA HIS A 64 13.86 15.42 14.43
C HIS A 64 12.53 15.01 13.82
N LEU A 65 11.77 16.02 13.39
CA LEU A 65 10.52 15.84 12.68
C LEU A 65 10.70 16.17 11.20
N VAL A 66 10.24 15.27 10.34
CA VAL A 66 10.38 15.33 8.88
C VAL A 66 9.02 15.63 8.28
N LEU A 67 8.91 16.70 7.51
CA LEU A 67 7.66 17.20 6.94
C LEU A 67 7.75 17.19 5.41
N LEU A 68 6.79 16.54 4.75
CA LEU A 68 6.54 16.67 3.31
C LEU A 68 5.37 17.63 3.11
N SER A 69 5.55 18.65 2.28
CA SER A 69 4.53 19.67 2.01
C SER A 69 4.22 19.82 0.52
N SER A 70 3.10 20.48 0.22
CA SER A 70 2.55 20.65 -1.14
C SER A 70 3.38 21.54 -2.07
N ASP A 71 4.44 22.16 -1.57
CA ASP A 71 5.48 22.81 -2.37
C ASP A 71 6.59 21.84 -2.81
N ASN A 72 6.31 20.53 -2.77
CA ASN A 72 7.17 19.44 -3.20
C ASN A 72 8.55 19.48 -2.52
N THR A 73 8.54 19.60 -1.20
CA THR A 73 9.76 19.76 -0.40
C THR A 73 9.68 18.94 0.88
N ILE A 74 10.76 18.24 1.22
CA ILE A 74 10.94 17.57 2.51
C ILE A 74 11.80 18.46 3.42
N ARG A 75 11.33 18.71 4.65
CA ARG A 75 11.98 19.58 5.63
C ARG A 75 12.23 18.85 6.94
N PHE A 76 13.44 18.97 7.48
CA PHE A 76 13.86 18.37 8.74
C PHE A 76 13.91 19.45 9.83
N TYR A 77 13.10 19.30 10.88
CA TYR A 77 13.03 20.23 12.01
C TYR A 77 13.50 19.53 13.28
N GLY A 78 14.58 20.02 13.88
CA GLY A 78 15.00 19.57 15.22
C GLY A 78 14.16 20.25 16.30
N LEU A 79 13.77 19.51 17.35
CA LEU A 79 12.91 20.08 18.40
C LEU A 79 13.56 21.19 19.25
N LYS A 80 14.90 21.33 19.21
CA LYS A 80 15.60 22.47 19.81
C LYS A 80 15.40 23.78 19.04
N SER A 81 15.15 23.69 17.73
CA SER A 81 14.91 24.83 16.83
C SER A 81 13.68 24.54 15.95
N PRO A 82 12.47 24.44 16.55
CA PRO A 82 11.30 23.89 15.86
C PRO A 82 10.73 24.82 14.77
N GLN A 83 11.20 26.07 14.67
CA GLN A 83 10.69 27.06 13.72
C GLN A 83 11.55 27.21 12.45
N THR A 84 12.77 26.68 12.46
CA THR A 84 13.71 26.77 11.34
C THR A 84 14.12 25.36 10.95
N PRO A 85 13.97 24.95 9.68
CA PRO A 85 14.40 23.63 9.25
C PRO A 85 15.93 23.55 9.29
N GLY A 86 16.46 22.49 9.90
CA GLY A 86 17.90 22.19 9.89
C GLY A 86 18.37 21.73 8.50
N LYS A 87 17.49 21.08 7.73
CA LYS A 87 17.75 20.68 6.36
C LYS A 87 16.48 20.73 5.51
N VAL A 88 16.65 21.07 4.23
CA VAL A 88 15.59 21.17 3.23
C VAL A 88 16.02 20.40 2.00
N LEU A 89 15.15 19.53 1.50
CA LEU A 89 15.32 18.74 0.28
C LEU A 89 14.21 19.14 -0.70
N SER A 90 14.59 19.86 -1.76
CA SER A 90 13.67 20.18 -2.87
C SER A 90 13.52 18.95 -3.76
N LEU A 91 12.27 18.62 -4.11
CA LEU A 91 11.93 17.45 -4.93
C LEU A 91 11.54 17.83 -6.37
N SER A 92 11.37 19.12 -6.66
CA SER A 92 11.23 19.57 -8.05
C SER A 92 12.54 19.30 -8.80
N GLN A 93 12.44 18.58 -9.93
CA GLN A 93 13.57 18.42 -10.84
C GLN A 93 13.97 19.82 -11.36
N ALA A 94 15.20 20.24 -11.09
CA ALA A 94 15.77 21.38 -11.79
C ALA A 94 16.19 20.85 -13.15
N GLU A 95 15.46 21.20 -14.21
CA GLU A 95 15.95 20.96 -15.58
C GLU A 95 17.35 21.59 -15.70
N ASP A 96 18.30 20.82 -16.21
CA ASP A 96 19.65 21.28 -16.54
C ASP A 96 19.56 22.55 -17.40
N ASP A 97 19.98 23.68 -16.83
CA ASP A 97 20.49 24.95 -17.37
C ASP A 97 20.19 25.39 -18.83
N SER A 98 19.11 24.94 -19.46
CA SER A 98 18.65 25.42 -20.77
C SER A 98 17.35 26.20 -20.62
N GLY A 99 17.51 27.46 -20.25
CA GLY A 99 16.53 28.57 -20.31
C GLY A 99 15.07 28.21 -20.57
N GLY A 100 14.32 27.98 -19.50
CA GLY A 100 12.85 27.92 -19.49
C GLY A 100 12.36 28.04 -18.06
N HIS A 101 11.33 28.85 -17.82
CA HIS A 101 10.77 29.01 -16.47
C HIS A 101 10.37 27.64 -15.89
N PRO A 102 10.63 27.37 -14.59
CA PRO A 102 10.18 26.13 -13.97
C PRO A 102 8.68 25.96 -14.21
N PRO A 103 8.20 24.75 -14.56
CA PRO A 103 6.79 24.53 -14.79
C PRO A 103 5.99 25.03 -13.59
N ALA A 104 4.94 25.80 -13.85
CA ALA A 104 4.05 26.26 -12.79
C ALA A 104 3.56 25.04 -12.00
N ARG A 105 3.54 25.10 -10.67
CA ARG A 105 3.23 23.97 -9.77
C ARG A 105 1.96 23.17 -10.15
N SER A 106 0.98 23.85 -10.77
CA SER A 106 -0.25 23.23 -11.29
C SER A 106 -0.02 22.23 -12.41
N PHE A 107 1.00 22.44 -13.24
CA PHE A 107 1.33 21.56 -14.36
C PHE A 107 1.97 20.25 -13.87
N ALA A 108 2.99 20.34 -13.01
CA ALA A 108 3.62 19.16 -12.39
C ALA A 108 2.59 18.32 -11.62
N ALA A 109 1.68 18.96 -10.88
CA ALA A 109 0.60 18.26 -10.20
C ALA A 109 -0.36 17.53 -11.18
N SER A 110 -0.65 18.12 -12.33
CA SER A 110 -1.51 17.48 -13.35
C SER A 110 -0.83 16.28 -14.03
N LEU A 111 0.50 16.19 -13.94
CA LEU A 111 1.32 15.09 -14.43
C LEU A 111 1.71 14.10 -13.32
N GLY A 112 1.17 14.24 -12.10
CA GLY A 112 1.54 13.40 -10.97
C GLY A 112 3.01 13.54 -10.54
N GLU A 113 3.72 14.58 -10.98
CA GLU A 113 5.14 14.83 -10.71
C GLU A 113 5.35 15.50 -9.32
N ILE A 114 4.51 15.14 -8.37
CA ILE A 114 4.51 15.67 -7.01
C ILE A 114 4.59 14.52 -6.01
N ALA A 115 5.49 14.65 -5.05
CA ALA A 115 5.66 13.64 -4.01
C ALA A 115 4.43 13.57 -3.09
N VAL A 116 3.87 12.37 -2.94
CA VAL A 116 2.68 12.09 -2.13
C VAL A 116 3.05 11.51 -0.77
N ALA A 117 4.12 10.71 -0.72
CA ALA A 117 4.53 10.02 0.50
C ALA A 117 6.05 9.76 0.53
N PHE A 118 6.57 9.50 1.72
CA PHE A 118 7.93 9.02 1.91
C PHE A 118 8.00 8.02 3.07
N ASP A 119 9.02 7.15 3.06
CA ASP A 119 9.35 6.32 4.21
C ASP A 119 10.85 6.04 4.32
N PHE A 120 11.32 5.81 5.54
CA PHE A 120 12.70 5.46 5.81
C PHE A 120 12.88 3.94 5.80
N GLY A 121 13.88 3.47 5.07
CA GLY A 121 14.32 2.08 5.16
C GLY A 121 15.32 1.83 6.29
N PRO A 122 15.76 0.57 6.45
CA PRO A 122 16.71 0.19 7.49
C PRO A 122 18.07 0.86 7.30
N ILE A 123 18.84 0.94 8.38
CA ILE A 123 20.22 1.46 8.35
C ILE A 123 21.03 0.68 7.31
N SER A 124 21.71 1.41 6.43
CA SER A 124 22.61 0.86 5.43
C SER A 124 24.00 1.48 5.52
N ALA A 125 24.99 0.79 4.94
CA ALA A 125 26.27 1.41 4.64
C ALA A 125 26.06 2.54 3.61
N PRO A 126 26.89 3.60 3.63
CA PRO A 126 26.81 4.66 2.64
C PRO A 126 27.18 4.11 1.26
N PRO A 127 26.43 4.45 0.20
CA PRO A 127 26.81 4.13 -1.17
C PRO A 127 28.23 4.58 -1.48
N ARG A 128 28.97 3.76 -2.23
CA ARG A 128 30.38 4.03 -2.59
C ARG A 128 30.58 5.34 -3.38
N GLN A 129 29.51 5.87 -3.98
CA GLN A 129 29.53 6.93 -4.98
C GLN A 129 28.99 8.29 -4.49
N LEU A 130 28.63 8.48 -3.21
CA LEU A 130 28.09 9.77 -2.72
C LEU A 130 29.20 10.79 -2.35
N PRO A 131 29.44 11.85 -3.14
CA PRO A 131 30.32 12.94 -2.74
C PRO A 131 29.67 13.77 -1.61
N GLY A 132 30.24 13.73 -0.40
CA GLY A 132 29.87 14.63 0.71
C GLY A 132 29.37 13.95 1.99
N LEU A 133 29.08 12.65 1.98
CA LEU A 133 28.89 11.83 3.19
C LEU A 133 30.19 11.05 3.48
N SER A 134 31.28 11.79 3.72
CA SER A 134 32.65 11.29 3.59
C SER A 134 33.27 10.72 4.88
N SER A 135 32.57 9.84 5.58
CA SER A 135 33.24 8.93 6.52
C SER A 135 32.73 7.51 6.30
N LYS A 136 33.64 6.58 5.99
CA LYS A 136 33.34 5.16 5.70
C LYS A 136 32.56 4.44 6.81
N ASP A 137 32.49 5.02 8.01
CA ASP A 137 31.81 4.47 9.19
C ASP A 137 30.45 5.11 9.49
N GLN A 138 29.97 6.07 8.69
CA GLN A 138 28.70 6.73 8.95
C GLN A 138 27.53 5.90 8.39
N GLN A 139 26.72 5.37 9.30
CA GLN A 139 25.43 4.75 8.99
C GLN A 139 24.46 5.78 8.41
N VAL A 140 23.76 5.38 7.35
CA VAL A 140 22.75 6.21 6.67
C VAL A 140 21.40 5.49 6.62
N TYR A 141 20.33 6.27 6.54
CA TYR A 141 18.98 5.78 6.29
C TYR A 141 18.57 6.11 4.85
N PRO A 142 18.21 5.11 4.04
CA PRO A 142 17.55 5.35 2.77
C PRO A 142 16.18 5.98 3.02
N LEU A 143 15.88 7.03 2.27
CA LEU A 143 14.63 7.76 2.25
C LEU A 143 13.98 7.55 0.89
N TYR A 144 12.96 6.70 0.84
CA TYR A 144 12.18 6.43 -0.36
C TYR A 144 11.08 7.47 -0.47
N ILE A 145 10.91 8.04 -1.66
CA ILE A 145 10.00 9.16 -1.93
C ILE A 145 9.11 8.75 -3.09
N LEU A 146 7.82 8.61 -2.83
CA LEU A 146 6.80 8.22 -3.80
C LEU A 146 6.13 9.45 -4.39
N TYR A 147 6.01 9.47 -5.71
CA TYR A 147 5.27 10.45 -6.48
C TYR A 147 3.90 9.89 -6.88
N GLU A 148 2.96 10.80 -7.12
CA GLU A 148 1.56 10.45 -7.47
C GLU A 148 1.48 9.63 -8.76
N ASN A 149 2.41 9.85 -9.70
CA ASN A 149 2.55 9.09 -10.94
C ASN A 149 3.11 7.65 -10.76
N GLY A 150 3.35 7.23 -9.51
CA GLY A 150 3.94 5.93 -9.17
C GLY A 150 5.48 5.91 -9.16
N GLU A 151 6.15 6.96 -9.64
CA GLU A 151 7.61 7.01 -9.60
C GLU A 151 8.12 7.04 -8.16
N THR A 152 9.18 6.27 -7.90
CA THR A 152 9.87 6.26 -6.60
C THR A 152 11.27 6.82 -6.77
N TYR A 153 11.69 7.71 -5.89
CA TYR A 153 13.04 8.25 -5.81
C TYR A 153 13.70 7.86 -4.49
N LEU A 154 15.02 7.82 -4.47
CA LEU A 154 15.82 7.46 -3.31
C LEU A 154 16.74 8.61 -2.91
N SER A 155 16.75 8.98 -1.63
CA SER A 155 17.79 9.81 -1.03
C SER A 155 18.42 9.07 0.14
N TYR A 156 19.64 9.45 0.51
CA TYR A 156 20.29 8.93 1.71
C TYR A 156 20.38 10.04 2.75
N THR A 157 19.98 9.72 3.97
CA THR A 157 20.02 10.63 5.10
C THR A 157 21.02 10.14 6.14
N GLY A 158 21.81 11.06 6.67
CA GLY A 158 22.74 10.78 7.78
C GLY A 158 22.58 11.81 8.88
N GLN A 159 23.12 11.52 10.05
CA GLN A 159 23.21 12.49 11.12
C GLN A 159 24.59 12.49 11.75
N THR A 160 25.19 13.66 11.87
CA THR A 160 26.49 13.87 12.54
C THR A 160 26.36 15.04 13.49
N ASN A 161 26.69 14.85 14.78
CA ASN A 161 26.64 15.91 15.80
C ASN A 161 25.29 16.65 15.85
N GLY A 162 24.19 15.92 15.72
CA GLY A 162 22.83 16.49 15.71
C GLY A 162 22.40 17.11 14.38
N VAL A 163 23.31 17.31 13.43
CA VAL A 163 23.00 17.89 12.11
C VAL A 163 22.63 16.78 11.13
N VAL A 164 21.44 16.89 10.53
CA VAL A 164 20.96 15.96 9.51
C VAL A 164 21.52 16.35 8.13
N SER A 165 22.13 15.40 7.44
CA SER A 165 22.51 15.48 6.03
C SER A 165 21.52 14.69 5.18
N VAL A 166 21.30 15.13 3.95
CA VAL A 166 20.49 14.41 2.96
C VAL A 166 21.10 14.60 1.58
N SER A 167 21.21 13.52 0.81
CA SER A 167 21.65 13.54 -0.59
C SER A 167 20.56 14.13 -1.50
N LYS A 168 20.91 14.39 -2.76
CA LYS A 168 19.88 14.66 -3.77
C LYS A 168 19.05 13.39 -4.02
N PRO A 169 17.78 13.52 -4.48
CA PRO A 169 17.01 12.39 -4.92
C PRO A 169 17.61 11.78 -6.18
N ALA A 170 17.83 10.47 -6.16
CA ALA A 170 18.27 9.65 -7.27
C ALA A 170 17.09 8.79 -7.74
N GLY A 171 16.83 8.76 -9.05
CA GLY A 171 15.68 8.05 -9.62
C GLY A 171 15.20 8.71 -10.92
N PRO A 172 14.03 8.28 -11.43
CA PRO A 172 13.12 7.31 -10.80
C PRO A 172 13.73 5.90 -10.73
N LEU A 173 13.41 5.14 -9.68
CA LEU A 173 13.84 3.75 -9.53
C LEU A 173 13.05 2.89 -10.53
N PRO A 174 13.72 2.13 -11.42
CA PRO A 174 13.03 1.32 -12.40
C PRO A 174 12.26 0.18 -11.73
N MET A 175 11.01 -0.03 -12.13
CA MET A 175 10.18 -1.17 -11.69
C MET A 175 10.23 -2.34 -12.67
N TYR A 176 10.41 -3.56 -12.15
CA TYR A 176 10.48 -4.80 -12.92
C TYR A 176 9.44 -5.84 -12.42
N PRO A 177 8.85 -6.63 -13.34
CA PRO A 177 8.95 -6.50 -14.80
C PRO A 177 8.32 -5.19 -15.26
N ALA A 178 8.83 -4.63 -16.36
CA ALA A 178 8.24 -3.42 -16.94
C ALA A 178 6.81 -3.74 -17.39
N ALA A 179 5.83 -3.02 -16.85
CA ALA A 179 4.42 -3.17 -17.17
C ALA A 179 3.77 -1.78 -17.20
N GLU A 180 2.77 -1.59 -18.05
CA GLU A 180 2.08 -0.30 -18.21
C GLU A 180 1.29 0.09 -16.96
N ASP A 181 0.81 -0.90 -16.21
CA ASP A 181 0.05 -0.77 -14.96
C ASP A 181 0.94 -0.60 -13.72
N ASN A 182 2.27 -0.57 -13.84
CA ASN A 182 3.16 -0.21 -12.73
C ASN A 182 3.14 1.29 -12.42
N TYR A 183 2.69 2.12 -13.37
CA TYR A 183 2.67 3.58 -13.25
C TYR A 183 1.25 4.08 -13.51
N GLY A 184 0.80 5.05 -12.73
CA GLY A 184 -0.56 5.57 -12.74
C GLY A 184 -0.63 6.82 -11.89
N TYR A 185 -1.75 7.55 -11.90
CA TYR A 185 -1.88 8.84 -11.19
C TYR A 185 -2.59 8.74 -9.84
N ASP A 186 -2.60 7.56 -9.24
CA ASP A 186 -3.34 7.24 -8.03
C ASP A 186 -2.48 6.62 -6.92
N ALA A 187 -1.14 6.69 -7.04
CA ALA A 187 -0.25 6.27 -5.96
C ALA A 187 -0.42 7.21 -4.75
N CYS A 188 -0.62 6.64 -3.55
CA CYS A 188 -1.00 7.44 -2.37
C CYS A 188 -0.19 7.15 -1.10
N ALA A 189 0.45 5.98 -0.98
CA ALA A 189 1.27 5.66 0.19
C ALA A 189 2.43 4.73 -0.14
N ILE A 190 3.53 4.90 0.62
CA ILE A 190 4.69 4.03 0.60
C ILE A 190 5.03 3.57 2.02
N LEU A 191 5.45 2.32 2.15
CA LEU A 191 5.96 1.75 3.41
C LEU A 191 7.17 0.88 3.12
N CYS A 192 8.29 1.14 3.80
CA CYS A 192 9.44 0.25 3.83
C CYS A 192 9.35 -0.69 5.03
N LEU A 193 9.41 -2.00 4.78
CA LEU A 193 9.48 -3.01 5.84
C LEU A 193 10.94 -3.17 6.31
N PRO A 194 11.19 -3.36 7.61
CA PRO A 194 12.54 -3.43 8.18
C PRO A 194 13.17 -4.81 7.97
N CYS A 195 13.37 -5.20 6.71
CA CYS A 195 13.99 -6.45 6.31
C CYS A 195 15.14 -6.20 5.33
N VAL A 196 16.00 -7.22 5.16
CA VAL A 196 17.09 -7.20 4.19
C VAL A 196 16.86 -8.36 3.19
N PRO A 197 16.77 -8.10 1.88
CA PRO A 197 16.72 -6.78 1.23
C PRO A 197 15.47 -5.98 1.65
N SER A 198 15.52 -4.66 1.46
CA SER A 198 14.38 -3.79 1.74
C SER A 198 13.19 -4.20 0.89
N ILE A 199 12.01 -4.25 1.51
CA ILE A 199 10.74 -4.45 0.81
C ILE A 199 9.95 -3.16 0.91
N LEU A 200 9.58 -2.60 -0.25
CA LEU A 200 8.68 -1.46 -0.35
C LEU A 200 7.27 -1.95 -0.65
N VAL A 201 6.31 -1.40 0.08
CA VAL A 201 4.90 -1.51 -0.22
C VAL A 201 4.46 -0.19 -0.80
N ILE A 202 3.96 -0.19 -2.04
CA ILE A 202 3.36 0.98 -2.69
C ILE A 202 1.86 0.73 -2.78
N ALA A 203 1.05 1.68 -2.33
CA ALA A 203 -0.40 1.58 -2.35
C ALA A 203 -1.02 2.64 -3.24
N THR A 204 -2.05 2.27 -3.99
CA THR A 204 -2.87 3.16 -4.81
C THR A 204 -4.20 3.49 -4.14
N GLU A 205 -4.88 4.53 -4.60
CA GLU A 205 -6.23 4.89 -4.13
C GLU A 205 -7.29 3.85 -4.54
N THR A 206 -7.01 3.05 -5.56
CA THR A 206 -7.87 1.97 -6.06
C THR A 206 -7.87 0.71 -5.19
N GLY A 207 -6.95 0.59 -4.22
CA GLY A 207 -6.84 -0.63 -3.41
C GLY A 207 -5.67 -1.52 -3.79
N THR A 208 -4.90 -1.18 -4.81
CA THR A 208 -3.77 -1.99 -5.28
C THR A 208 -2.54 -1.78 -4.42
N LEU A 209 -1.90 -2.88 -4.04
CA LEU A 209 -0.69 -2.94 -3.23
C LEU A 209 0.40 -3.67 -4.01
N TYR A 210 1.49 -2.96 -4.30
CA TYR A 210 2.69 -3.53 -4.92
C TYR A 210 3.70 -3.85 -3.83
N HIS A 211 4.18 -5.09 -3.78
CA HIS A 211 5.26 -5.51 -2.89
C HIS A 211 6.55 -5.63 -3.68
N CYS A 212 7.40 -4.61 -3.58
CA CYS A 212 8.63 -4.50 -4.34
C CYS A 212 9.84 -4.88 -3.51
N VAL A 213 10.65 -5.83 -3.98
CA VAL A 213 11.97 -6.13 -3.44
C VAL A 213 12.97 -5.15 -4.04
N VAL A 214 13.69 -4.40 -3.19
CA VAL A 214 14.71 -3.44 -3.63
C VAL A 214 16.03 -4.17 -3.81
N LEU A 215 16.54 -4.21 -5.03
CA LEU A 215 17.84 -4.81 -5.35
C LEU A 215 18.75 -3.78 -6.01
N GLU A 216 20.04 -3.86 -5.74
CA GLU A 216 21.03 -3.05 -6.45
C GLU A 216 21.07 -3.47 -7.92
N SER A 217 21.24 -2.50 -8.83
CA SER A 217 21.44 -2.84 -10.24
C SER A 217 22.75 -3.62 -10.37
N GLU A 218 22.71 -4.79 -11.01
CA GLU A 218 23.94 -5.41 -11.49
C GLU A 218 24.65 -4.39 -12.38
N ASP A 219 25.96 -4.18 -12.15
CA ASP A 219 26.77 -3.33 -13.01
C ASP A 219 26.76 -3.91 -14.42
N GLU A 220 25.77 -3.54 -15.24
CA GLU A 220 25.82 -3.76 -16.67
C GLU A 220 27.13 -3.15 -17.15
N GLU A 221 27.97 -4.00 -17.77
CA GLU A 221 29.29 -3.67 -18.29
C GLU A 221 29.32 -2.24 -18.82
N GLU A 222 30.28 -1.43 -18.34
CA GLU A 222 30.43 -0.01 -18.62
C GLU A 222 30.10 0.35 -20.08
N THR A 223 28.83 0.67 -20.37
CA THR A 223 28.44 1.06 -21.71
C THR A 223 28.83 2.51 -21.89
N VAL A 224 29.33 2.85 -23.09
CA VAL A 224 29.77 4.21 -23.46
C VAL A 224 28.67 5.26 -23.23
N GLU A 225 27.40 4.85 -23.21
CA GLU A 225 26.26 5.70 -22.87
C GLU A 225 26.20 6.15 -21.40
N LYS A 226 26.69 5.34 -20.46
CA LYS A 226 26.70 5.63 -19.01
C LYS A 226 27.65 6.79 -18.68
N TRP A 227 28.76 6.90 -19.43
CA TRP A 227 29.73 8.00 -19.33
C TRP A 227 29.21 9.33 -19.88
N ILE A 228 28.30 9.29 -20.87
CA ILE A 228 27.72 10.50 -21.48
C ILE A 228 26.63 11.10 -20.59
N ARG A 229 25.91 10.27 -19.82
CA ARG A 229 24.78 10.71 -18.97
C ARG A 229 25.09 10.93 -17.49
N GLY A 230 26.26 10.52 -16.99
CA GLY A 230 26.61 10.70 -15.57
C GLY A 230 25.58 10.10 -14.60
N ALA A 231 24.81 9.10 -15.04
CA ALA A 231 23.71 8.54 -14.26
C ALA A 231 24.26 7.70 -13.11
N GLU A 232 23.99 8.13 -11.87
CA GLU A 232 24.27 7.34 -10.67
C GLU A 232 23.58 5.98 -10.77
N ALA A 233 24.28 4.90 -10.41
CA ALA A 233 23.68 3.58 -10.36
C ALA A 233 22.63 3.56 -9.23
N VAL A 234 21.35 3.53 -9.60
CA VAL A 234 20.24 3.47 -8.66
C VAL A 234 19.73 2.03 -8.54
N PRO A 235 19.23 1.61 -7.35
CA PRO A 235 18.61 0.30 -7.22
C PRO A 235 17.31 0.23 -8.03
N ALA A 236 16.87 -0.99 -8.29
CA ALA A 236 15.61 -1.28 -8.97
C ALA A 236 14.58 -1.90 -8.02
N LEU A 237 13.31 -1.70 -8.36
CA LEU A 237 12.15 -2.25 -7.65
C LEU A 237 11.66 -3.50 -8.39
N TYR A 238 11.85 -4.67 -7.81
CA TYR A 238 11.33 -5.93 -8.36
C TYR A 238 9.98 -6.22 -7.72
N VAL A 239 8.90 -6.00 -8.46
CA VAL A 239 7.53 -6.30 -8.05
C VAL A 239 7.41 -7.81 -7.88
N PHE A 240 7.37 -8.24 -6.62
CA PHE A 240 7.29 -9.66 -6.26
C PHE A 240 5.84 -10.16 -6.36
N GLU A 241 4.90 -9.36 -5.86
CA GLU A 241 3.47 -9.59 -6.00
C GLU A 241 2.71 -8.25 -6.07
N CYS A 242 1.49 -8.33 -6.60
CA CYS A 242 0.53 -7.24 -6.67
C CYS A 242 -0.81 -7.75 -6.14
N VAL A 243 -1.44 -6.98 -5.26
CA VAL A 243 -2.60 -7.41 -4.47
C VAL A 243 -3.65 -6.32 -4.46
N GLU A 244 -4.85 -6.63 -4.91
CA GLU A 244 -5.99 -5.71 -4.87
C GLU A 244 -6.80 -5.94 -3.59
N LEU A 245 -6.99 -4.88 -2.79
CA LEU A 245 -7.85 -4.90 -1.62
C LEU A 245 -9.32 -4.79 -2.04
N GLU A 246 -10.15 -5.69 -1.53
CA GLU A 246 -11.60 -5.53 -1.62
C GLU A 246 -12.05 -4.42 -0.66
N LEU A 247 -12.24 -3.20 -1.18
CA LEU A 247 -12.62 -2.03 -0.38
C LEU A 247 -14.12 -2.03 -0.03
N THR A 248 -14.98 -2.39 -0.98
CA THR A 248 -16.44 -2.46 -0.81
C THR A 248 -17.02 -3.63 -1.60
N LEU A 249 -18.09 -4.26 -1.11
CA LEU A 249 -18.74 -5.36 -1.82
C LEU A 249 -19.54 -4.82 -3.02
N LYS A 250 -19.34 -5.42 -4.20
CA LYS A 250 -20.14 -5.18 -5.40
C LYS A 250 -21.38 -6.10 -5.36
N VAL A 251 -22.57 -5.53 -5.22
CA VAL A 251 -23.83 -6.29 -5.33
C VAL A 251 -24.26 -6.28 -6.79
N ALA A 252 -24.49 -7.45 -7.38
CA ALA A 252 -25.02 -7.55 -8.73
C ALA A 252 -26.42 -6.91 -8.79
N THR A 253 -26.53 -5.75 -9.45
CA THR A 253 -27.83 -5.19 -9.85
C THR A 253 -28.38 -6.04 -10.99
N GLY A 254 -29.71 -6.18 -11.07
CA GLY A 254 -30.37 -7.05 -12.05
C GLY A 254 -29.98 -6.70 -13.50
N GLU A 255 -30.16 -7.68 -14.39
CA GLU A 255 -29.68 -7.79 -15.79
C GLU A 255 -29.98 -6.59 -16.74
N ASP A 256 -30.61 -5.50 -16.29
CA ASP A 256 -31.13 -4.40 -17.13
C ASP A 256 -30.59 -2.98 -16.81
N GLU A 257 -29.67 -2.83 -15.86
CA GLU A 257 -28.92 -1.58 -15.66
C GLU A 257 -27.45 -1.83 -16.01
N ASP A 258 -26.91 -1.09 -16.99
CA ASP A 258 -25.45 -0.98 -17.15
C ASP A 258 -24.89 -0.67 -15.76
N PRO A 259 -24.07 -1.56 -15.15
CA PRO A 259 -23.50 -1.26 -13.86
C PRO A 259 -22.72 0.03 -14.04
N GLN A 260 -23.13 1.07 -13.35
CA GLN A 260 -22.33 2.28 -13.31
C GLN A 260 -21.08 1.91 -12.50
N GLU A 261 -20.05 1.41 -13.20
CA GLU A 261 -18.76 0.94 -12.70
C GLU A 261 -17.95 2.11 -12.12
N PHE A 262 -18.49 2.79 -11.12
CA PHE A 262 -17.67 3.64 -10.27
C PHE A 262 -17.05 2.76 -9.20
N ASP A 263 -15.85 2.28 -9.49
CA ASP A 263 -15.00 1.66 -8.49
C ASP A 263 -14.71 2.70 -7.39
N PHE A 264 -15.01 2.31 -6.14
CA PHE A 264 -14.76 3.17 -5.00
C PHE A 264 -13.26 3.27 -4.76
N THR A 265 -12.72 4.48 -4.88
CA THR A 265 -11.33 4.78 -4.56
C THR A 265 -11.25 5.61 -3.28
N CYS A 266 -10.19 5.40 -2.50
CA CYS A 266 -9.89 6.22 -1.34
C CYS A 266 -8.40 6.11 -0.96
N PRO A 267 -7.79 7.15 -0.39
CA PRO A 267 -6.41 7.10 0.06
C PRO A 267 -6.19 6.00 1.11
N ILE A 268 -5.14 5.19 0.90
CA ILE A 268 -4.70 4.16 1.84
C ILE A 268 -3.62 4.71 2.75
N ARG A 269 -3.70 4.39 4.04
CA ARG A 269 -2.60 4.59 4.99
C ARG A 269 -2.02 3.25 5.41
N LEU A 270 -0.71 3.14 5.33
CA LEU A 270 0.05 1.94 5.67
C LEU A 270 0.64 2.06 7.07
N HIS A 271 0.56 0.97 7.84
CA HIS A 271 1.03 0.91 9.23
C HIS A 271 1.86 -0.35 9.44
N ARG A 272 3.11 -0.21 9.89
CA ARG A 272 3.94 -1.36 10.28
C ARG A 272 3.30 -2.08 11.47
N ASP A 273 3.32 -3.41 11.47
CA ASP A 273 2.93 -4.17 12.66
C ASP A 273 4.11 -4.25 13.65
N PRO A 274 4.02 -3.65 14.85
CA PRO A 274 5.11 -3.69 15.83
C PRO A 274 5.36 -5.09 16.40
N LEU A 275 4.45 -6.04 16.18
CA LEU A 275 4.51 -7.41 16.69
C LEU A 275 4.95 -8.43 15.63
N CYS A 276 5.02 -8.04 14.36
CA CYS A 276 5.35 -8.94 13.26
C CYS A 276 5.97 -8.19 12.09
N GLN A 277 7.28 -8.39 11.85
CA GLN A 277 8.02 -7.71 10.78
C GLN A 277 7.55 -8.05 9.35
N HIS A 278 6.79 -9.15 9.21
CA HIS A 278 6.23 -9.62 7.93
C HIS A 278 4.75 -9.27 7.77
N ARG A 279 4.20 -8.42 8.64
CA ARG A 279 2.82 -7.97 8.55
C ARG A 279 2.76 -6.46 8.63
N TYR A 280 1.85 -5.89 7.87
CA TYR A 280 1.47 -4.50 7.99
C TYR A 280 -0.05 -4.39 7.86
N HIS A 281 -0.56 -3.20 8.14
CA HIS A 281 -2.00 -2.93 8.12
C HIS A 281 -2.28 -1.74 7.22
N CYS A 282 -3.41 -1.82 6.52
CA CYS A 282 -3.95 -0.77 5.68
C CYS A 282 -5.17 -0.18 6.38
N THR A 283 -5.23 1.13 6.57
CA THR A 283 -6.45 1.82 7.01
C THR A 283 -6.90 2.75 5.89
N HIS A 284 -8.18 2.71 5.57
CA HIS A 284 -8.77 3.51 4.51
C HIS A 284 -10.21 3.91 4.90
N GLU A 285 -10.96 4.53 3.98
CA GLU A 285 -12.32 4.98 4.30
C GLU A 285 -13.29 3.81 4.53
N ALA A 286 -13.11 2.69 3.86
CA ALA A 286 -14.04 1.57 3.95
C ALA A 286 -13.67 0.51 5.00
N GLY A 287 -12.51 0.63 5.66
CA GLY A 287 -12.12 -0.36 6.65
C GLY A 287 -10.65 -0.41 7.04
N VAL A 288 -10.28 -1.59 7.54
CA VAL A 288 -8.93 -2.01 7.89
C VAL A 288 -8.64 -3.38 7.31
N HIS A 289 -7.51 -3.50 6.60
CA HIS A 289 -6.97 -4.78 6.16
C HIS A 289 -5.63 -5.07 6.82
N GLY A 290 -5.40 -6.32 7.21
CA GLY A 290 -4.08 -6.83 7.58
C GLY A 290 -3.47 -7.59 6.41
N VAL A 291 -2.20 -7.34 6.10
CA VAL A 291 -1.50 -8.00 5.00
C VAL A 291 -0.22 -8.67 5.52
N GLY A 292 -0.16 -10.00 5.40
CA GLY A 292 0.94 -10.83 5.85
C GLY A 292 1.77 -11.38 4.69
N LEU A 293 3.03 -10.97 4.61
CA LEU A 293 3.98 -11.39 3.57
C LEU A 293 4.72 -12.66 3.98
N ILE A 294 4.04 -13.80 3.87
CA ILE A 294 4.57 -15.10 4.31
C ILE A 294 5.84 -15.53 3.55
N TRP A 295 6.01 -15.05 2.31
CA TRP A 295 7.19 -15.32 1.48
C TRP A 295 8.45 -14.62 1.97
N VAL A 296 8.37 -13.54 2.77
CA VAL A 296 9.55 -12.80 3.23
C VAL A 296 10.47 -13.67 4.07
N ASN A 297 9.89 -14.49 4.96
CA ASN A 297 10.66 -15.46 5.74
C ASN A 297 11.39 -16.47 4.83
N LYS A 298 10.76 -16.90 3.73
CA LYS A 298 11.36 -17.83 2.78
C LYS A 298 12.45 -17.15 1.96
N LEU A 299 12.22 -15.92 1.50
CA LEU A 299 13.21 -15.11 0.80
C LEU A 299 14.45 -14.92 1.66
N GLN A 300 14.29 -14.55 2.94
CA GLN A 300 15.41 -14.38 3.86
C GLN A 300 16.19 -15.68 4.07
N LYS A 301 15.50 -16.82 4.22
CA LYS A 301 16.15 -18.13 4.33
C LYS A 301 16.91 -18.49 3.06
N PHE A 302 16.31 -18.24 1.89
CA PHE A 302 16.94 -18.47 0.60
C PHE A 302 18.22 -17.63 0.43
N LEU A 303 18.17 -16.35 0.77
CA LEU A 303 19.35 -15.47 0.72
C LEU A 303 20.46 -15.86 1.71
N GLN A 304 20.12 -16.60 2.77
CA GLN A 304 21.08 -17.17 3.71
C GLN A 304 21.57 -18.56 3.31
N SER A 305 20.87 -19.24 2.38
CA SER A 305 21.29 -20.53 1.84
C SER A 305 22.41 -20.35 0.81
N GLY A 306 23.40 -21.24 0.80
CA GLY A 306 24.51 -21.18 -0.16
C GLY A 306 24.05 -21.53 -1.58
N GLU A 307 24.88 -21.22 -2.59
CA GLU A 307 24.57 -21.36 -4.04
C GLU A 307 24.20 -22.78 -4.51
N GLU A 308 24.30 -23.80 -3.65
CA GLU A 308 23.97 -25.19 -3.97
C GLU A 308 22.47 -25.53 -3.76
N ASP A 309 21.68 -24.65 -3.13
CA ASP A 309 20.26 -24.88 -2.85
C ASP A 309 19.34 -24.46 -4.01
N LYS A 310 19.40 -25.21 -5.11
CA LYS A 310 18.50 -25.02 -6.26
C LYS A 310 17.03 -25.27 -5.92
N ASP A 311 16.75 -26.07 -4.89
CA ASP A 311 15.40 -26.40 -4.44
C ASP A 311 14.76 -25.20 -3.72
N GLY A 312 15.54 -24.40 -2.98
CA GLY A 312 15.07 -23.22 -2.27
C GLY A 312 14.44 -22.13 -3.17
N LEU A 313 14.97 -21.90 -4.38
CA LEU A 313 14.36 -20.97 -5.34
C LEU A 313 13.03 -21.49 -5.88
N GLN A 314 12.95 -22.80 -6.13
CA GLN A 314 11.72 -23.46 -6.57
C GLN A 314 10.63 -23.39 -5.48
N GLU A 315 11.00 -23.57 -4.21
CA GLU A 315 10.09 -23.42 -3.06
C GLU A 315 9.61 -21.98 -2.86
N LEU A 316 10.51 -20.99 -3.01
CA LEU A 316 10.15 -19.57 -2.95
C LEU A 316 9.19 -19.21 -4.08
N SER A 317 9.45 -19.72 -5.29
CA SER A 317 8.57 -19.52 -6.44
C SER A 317 7.21 -20.22 -6.29
N ALA A 318 7.10 -21.27 -5.48
CA ALA A 318 5.83 -21.97 -5.26
C ALA A 318 4.93 -21.23 -4.23
N GLU A 319 5.51 -20.49 -3.29
CA GLU A 319 4.81 -19.74 -2.25
C GLU A 319 4.41 -18.35 -2.74
N LYS A 320 3.28 -18.23 -3.42
CA LYS A 320 3.01 -17.05 -4.26
C LYS A 320 2.10 -15.97 -3.69
N ARG A 321 1.61 -16.06 -2.45
CA ARG A 321 0.57 -15.12 -2.01
C ARG A 321 0.77 -14.68 -0.58
N CYS A 322 0.79 -13.37 -0.37
CA CYS A 322 0.46 -12.83 0.93
C CYS A 322 -0.93 -13.29 1.40
N ILE A 323 -1.15 -13.14 2.69
CA ILE A 323 -2.45 -13.34 3.32
C ILE A 323 -3.05 -11.95 3.53
N VAL A 324 -4.20 -11.69 2.93
CA VAL A 324 -5.00 -10.49 3.17
C VAL A 324 -6.17 -10.84 4.08
N GLU A 325 -6.32 -10.09 5.16
CA GLU A 325 -7.42 -10.22 6.11
C GLU A 325 -8.18 -8.90 6.15
N HIS A 326 -9.47 -8.90 5.81
CA HIS A 326 -10.34 -7.74 6.02
C HIS A 326 -10.79 -7.73 7.49
N ILE A 327 -10.04 -7.02 8.34
CA ILE A 327 -10.19 -7.05 9.80
C ILE A 327 -11.44 -6.28 10.24
N LEU A 328 -11.71 -5.13 9.61
CA LEU A 328 -12.83 -4.26 9.95
C LEU A 328 -13.42 -3.65 8.68
N CYS A 329 -14.71 -3.85 8.46
CA CYS A 329 -15.46 -3.17 7.41
C CYS A 329 -16.29 -2.02 8.00
N THR A 330 -16.07 -0.81 7.53
CA THR A 330 -16.84 0.39 7.91
C THR A 330 -17.70 0.93 6.78
N ARG A 331 -17.63 0.30 5.60
CA ARG A 331 -18.51 0.56 4.45
C ARG A 331 -18.77 -0.73 3.67
N PRO A 332 -19.80 -1.51 4.04
CA PRO A 332 -20.08 -2.80 3.39
C PRO A 332 -20.44 -2.66 1.90
N LEU A 333 -21.34 -1.74 1.56
CA LEU A 333 -21.79 -1.47 0.20
C LEU A 333 -21.48 -0.03 -0.22
N LEU A 334 -21.44 0.21 -1.54
CA LEU A 334 -21.29 1.55 -2.11
C LEU A 334 -22.39 2.52 -1.65
N SER A 335 -23.60 2.03 -1.39
CA SER A 335 -24.73 2.85 -0.92
C SER A 335 -24.66 3.22 0.55
N ASN A 336 -23.82 2.55 1.35
CA ASN A 336 -23.68 2.85 2.77
C ASN A 336 -22.81 4.10 2.99
N GLN A 337 -23.14 4.87 4.02
CA GLN A 337 -22.22 5.89 4.53
C GLN A 337 -21.04 5.20 5.22
N SER A 338 -19.84 5.63 4.88
CA SER A 338 -18.62 5.19 5.54
C SER A 338 -18.48 5.84 6.92
N SER A 339 -17.93 5.09 7.88
CA SER A 339 -17.32 5.63 9.09
C SER A 339 -15.80 5.45 9.03
N PRO A 340 -15.04 6.38 8.39
CA PRO A 340 -13.61 6.21 8.15
C PRO A 340 -12.81 6.02 9.44
N VAL A 341 -11.75 5.22 9.35
CA VAL A 341 -10.79 5.03 10.45
C VAL A 341 -10.00 6.32 10.67
N ARG A 342 -10.02 6.88 11.88
CA ARG A 342 -9.28 8.10 12.26
C ARG A 342 -8.09 7.82 13.17
N GLY A 343 -8.20 6.83 14.05
CA GLY A 343 -7.12 6.34 14.90
C GLY A 343 -6.90 4.85 14.67
N PHE A 344 -5.65 4.41 14.66
CA PHE A 344 -5.28 3.01 14.50
C PHE A 344 -4.03 2.71 15.32
N LEU A 345 -4.03 1.59 16.03
CA LEU A 345 -2.89 1.10 16.79
C LEU A 345 -2.95 -0.41 16.95
N ILE A 346 -1.80 -1.06 16.87
CA ILE A 346 -1.63 -2.44 17.33
C ILE A 346 -0.95 -2.43 18.70
N VAL A 347 -1.56 -3.11 19.66
CA VAL A 347 -1.00 -3.30 21.01
C VAL A 347 -0.83 -4.78 21.31
N SER A 348 0.16 -5.10 22.14
CA SER A 348 0.27 -6.40 22.79
C SER A 348 0.37 -6.18 24.28
N ASP A 349 -0.57 -6.74 25.03
CA ASP A 349 -0.56 -6.74 26.49
C ASP A 349 -0.88 -8.14 27.02
N LEU A 350 -0.44 -8.44 28.24
CA LEU A 350 -0.72 -9.74 28.88
C LEU A 350 -2.22 -10.00 29.05
N SER A 351 -3.03 -8.95 29.24
CA SER A 351 -4.48 -9.09 29.40
C SER A 351 -5.23 -9.11 28.07
N LEU A 352 -4.82 -8.27 27.11
CA LEU A 352 -5.48 -8.13 25.82
C LEU A 352 -4.95 -9.10 24.74
N GLY A 353 -3.83 -9.77 25.00
CA GLY A 353 -3.05 -10.39 23.95
C GLY A 353 -2.66 -9.35 22.89
N ALA A 354 -2.51 -9.80 21.65
CA ALA A 354 -2.28 -8.89 20.55
C ALA A 354 -3.60 -8.43 19.93
N THR A 355 -3.85 -7.13 20.00
CA THR A 355 -5.15 -6.52 19.70
C THR A 355 -4.96 -5.29 18.82
N MET A 356 -5.82 -5.19 17.80
CA MET A 356 -6.03 -3.97 17.04
C MET A 356 -6.97 -3.05 17.80
N ILE A 357 -6.61 -1.78 17.90
CA ILE A 357 -7.45 -0.70 18.41
C ILE A 357 -7.68 0.29 17.26
N CYS A 358 -8.94 0.58 16.99
CA CYS A 358 -9.37 1.52 15.95
C CYS A 358 -10.34 2.55 16.52
N ILE A 359 -10.21 3.81 16.09
CA ILE A 359 -11.17 4.88 16.38
C ILE A 359 -11.75 5.36 15.05
N THR A 360 -13.06 5.33 14.90
CA THR A 360 -13.75 5.77 13.68
C THR A 360 -14.08 7.27 13.72
N SER A 361 -14.59 7.82 12.60
CA SER A 361 -15.12 9.18 12.54
C SER A 361 -16.37 9.39 13.40
N SER A 362 -17.12 8.31 13.70
CA SER A 362 -18.25 8.30 14.65
C SER A 362 -17.81 8.27 16.12
N PHE A 363 -16.50 8.35 16.41
CA PHE A 363 -15.91 8.23 17.75
C PHE A 363 -16.13 6.87 18.41
N GLU A 364 -16.41 5.83 17.62
CA GLU A 364 -16.47 4.46 18.13
C GLU A 364 -15.04 3.93 18.33
N CYS A 365 -14.78 3.36 19.50
CA CYS A 365 -13.54 2.69 19.82
C CYS A 365 -13.73 1.18 19.66
N ILE A 366 -13.07 0.59 18.67
CA ILE A 366 -13.20 -0.80 18.27
C ILE A 366 -11.92 -1.54 18.67
N LEU A 367 -12.07 -2.63 19.42
CA LEU A 367 -10.97 -3.50 19.82
C LEU A 367 -11.21 -4.88 19.22
N LEU A 368 -10.27 -5.34 18.37
CA LEU A 368 -10.35 -6.67 17.76
C LEU A 368 -9.05 -7.45 18.01
N PRO A 369 -9.12 -8.68 18.55
CA PRO A 369 -7.94 -9.53 18.68
C PRO A 369 -7.39 -9.88 17.30
N LEU A 370 -6.08 -9.78 17.12
CA LEU A 370 -5.44 -10.10 15.85
C LEU A 370 -5.30 -11.60 15.69
N LEU A 371 -5.69 -12.13 14.53
CA LEU A 371 -5.44 -13.53 14.18
C LEU A 371 -3.93 -13.82 14.11
N SER A 372 -3.56 -15.05 14.48
CA SER A 372 -2.17 -15.52 14.50
C SER A 372 -1.70 -16.08 13.17
N SER A 373 -2.48 -15.96 12.08
CA SER A 373 -2.23 -16.62 10.79
C SER A 373 -0.85 -16.33 10.19
N VAL A 374 -0.20 -15.23 10.60
CA VAL A 374 1.12 -14.78 10.12
C VAL A 374 2.19 -14.83 11.23
N ARG A 375 1.83 -15.22 12.46
CA ARG A 375 2.79 -15.31 13.58
C ARG A 375 3.30 -16.74 13.77
N PRO A 376 4.61 -16.93 14.00
CA PRO A 376 5.08 -18.21 14.50
C PRO A 376 4.39 -18.52 15.85
N PRO A 377 4.11 -19.80 16.16
CA PRO A 377 3.54 -20.18 17.44
C PRO A 377 4.47 -19.70 18.56
N SER A 378 3.89 -19.09 19.60
CA SER A 378 4.67 -18.65 20.76
C SER A 378 5.40 -19.85 21.36
N PRO A 379 6.68 -19.71 21.77
CA PRO A 379 7.38 -20.80 22.43
C PRO A 379 6.61 -21.21 23.69
N PRO A 380 6.49 -22.52 23.97
CA PRO A 380 5.78 -23.00 25.14
C PRO A 380 6.42 -22.40 26.39
N LEU A 381 5.61 -21.76 27.25
CA LEU A 381 6.09 -21.26 28.52
C LEU A 381 6.60 -22.44 29.37
N LEU A 382 7.72 -22.24 30.07
CA LEU A 382 8.38 -23.21 30.96
C LEU A 382 7.47 -23.82 32.05
N CYS A 383 6.25 -23.30 32.21
CA CYS A 383 5.26 -23.71 33.20
C CYS A 383 4.09 -24.53 32.62
N SER A 384 4.15 -24.93 31.34
CA SER A 384 3.10 -25.72 30.69
C SER A 384 3.16 -27.21 31.07
N HIS A 385 3.17 -27.49 32.38
CA HIS A 385 2.82 -28.82 32.90
C HIS A 385 1.36 -28.81 33.33
N PRO A 386 0.50 -29.70 32.80
CA PRO A 386 -0.88 -29.83 33.28
C PRO A 386 -0.85 -30.47 34.68
N GLY A 387 -0.77 -29.64 35.71
CA GLY A 387 -1.03 -30.04 37.09
C GLY A 387 -2.55 -30.13 37.34
N PRO A 388 -3.04 -31.15 38.07
CA PRO A 388 -4.46 -31.29 38.36
C PRO A 388 -4.86 -30.27 39.43
N GLY A 389 -5.66 -29.28 39.04
CA GLY A 389 -6.21 -28.29 39.96
C GLY A 389 -6.20 -26.88 39.40
N SER A 390 -7.14 -26.59 38.50
CA SER A 390 -7.44 -25.23 38.04
C SER A 390 -7.94 -24.40 39.22
N VAL A 391 -7.07 -23.55 39.77
CA VAL A 391 -7.49 -22.43 40.61
C VAL A 391 -7.54 -21.21 39.69
N SER A 392 -8.75 -20.88 39.25
CA SER A 392 -9.01 -19.71 38.41
C SER A 392 -8.74 -18.42 39.17
N SER A 393 -8.02 -17.48 38.54
CA SER A 393 -7.77 -16.14 39.07
C SER A 393 -9.07 -15.32 39.21
N PRO A 394 -9.25 -14.51 40.26
CA PRO A 394 -10.46 -13.72 40.52
C PRO A 394 -10.78 -12.62 39.50
N LEU A 395 -9.88 -12.36 38.53
CA LEU A 395 -10.03 -11.27 37.56
C LEU A 395 -10.74 -11.68 36.25
N ARG A 396 -11.11 -12.95 36.07
CA ARG A 396 -11.83 -13.41 34.87
C ARG A 396 -13.30 -12.96 34.82
N GLY A 397 -13.93 -12.75 35.98
CA GLY A 397 -15.37 -12.48 36.06
C GLY A 397 -15.84 -11.11 35.55
N LEU A 398 -14.96 -10.16 35.22
CA LEU A 398 -15.34 -8.84 34.68
C LEU A 398 -15.13 -8.72 33.16
N ALA A 399 -14.34 -9.62 32.57
CA ALA A 399 -14.12 -9.66 31.12
C ALA A 399 -15.09 -10.62 30.42
N ASP A 400 -15.57 -11.65 31.13
CA ASP A 400 -16.45 -12.67 30.57
C ASP A 400 -17.81 -12.09 30.11
N ASP A 401 -18.42 -11.13 30.83
CA ASP A 401 -19.71 -10.56 30.44
C ASP A 401 -19.64 -9.74 29.12
N SER A 402 -18.53 -9.01 28.90
CA SER A 402 -18.28 -8.23 27.68
C SER A 402 -17.85 -9.14 26.52
N PHE A 403 -17.04 -10.15 26.82
CA PHE A 403 -16.55 -11.13 25.85
C PHE A 403 -17.68 -12.06 25.38
N GLU A 404 -18.55 -12.55 26.27
CA GLU A 404 -19.71 -13.37 25.92
C GLU A 404 -20.73 -12.57 25.10
N ALA A 405 -20.98 -11.30 25.45
CA ALA A 405 -21.85 -10.43 24.65
C ALA A 405 -21.29 -10.19 23.24
N THR A 406 -19.98 -9.98 23.13
CA THR A 406 -19.29 -9.80 21.84
C THR A 406 -19.24 -11.10 21.04
N GLN A 407 -18.96 -12.23 21.69
CA GLN A 407 -18.96 -13.55 21.07
C GLN A 407 -20.35 -13.94 20.57
N LYS A 408 -21.40 -13.64 21.34
CA LYS A 408 -22.78 -13.88 20.94
C LYS A 408 -23.16 -13.03 19.72
N ARG A 409 -22.79 -11.75 19.71
CA ARG A 409 -23.00 -10.87 18.56
C ARG A 409 -22.23 -11.33 17.32
N GLN A 410 -20.97 -11.75 17.49
CA GLN A 410 -20.18 -12.34 16.39
C GLN A 410 -20.76 -13.66 15.88
N LEU A 411 -21.33 -14.49 16.75
CA LEU A 411 -22.01 -15.73 16.36
C LEU A 411 -23.31 -15.45 15.60
N GLU A 412 -24.07 -14.44 16.01
CA GLU A 412 -25.28 -13.98 15.33
C GLU A 412 -24.94 -13.39 13.95
N ASP A 413 -23.92 -12.53 13.86
CA ASP A 413 -23.45 -11.94 12.61
C ASP A 413 -22.86 -13.01 11.67
N MET A 414 -22.15 -14.01 12.21
CA MET A 414 -21.63 -15.15 11.44
C MET A 414 -22.75 -16.08 10.96
N ALA A 415 -23.82 -16.25 11.73
CA ALA A 415 -24.99 -17.03 11.32
C ALA A 415 -25.75 -16.31 10.20
N LEU A 416 -25.94 -14.99 10.31
CA LEU A 416 -26.54 -14.16 9.27
C LEU A 416 -25.70 -14.22 7.98
N CYS A 417 -24.38 -14.05 8.09
CA CYS A 417 -23.46 -14.13 6.95
C CYS A 417 -23.44 -15.51 6.28
N LYS A 418 -23.59 -16.61 7.04
CA LYS A 418 -23.74 -17.97 6.47
C LYS A 418 -25.05 -18.15 5.70
N GLU A 419 -26.12 -17.52 6.15
CA GLU A 419 -27.41 -17.55 5.47
C GLU A 419 -27.36 -16.74 4.17
N ASP A 420 -26.73 -15.57 4.21
CA ASP A 420 -26.46 -14.76 3.02
C ASP A 420 -25.55 -15.49 2.03
N GLN A 421 -24.49 -16.16 2.50
CA GLN A 421 -23.62 -16.98 1.66
C GLN A 421 -24.38 -18.12 0.98
N LYS A 422 -25.31 -18.76 1.70
CA LYS A 422 -26.16 -19.82 1.13
C LYS A 422 -27.10 -19.25 0.06
N SER A 423 -27.74 -18.11 0.34
CA SER A 423 -28.59 -17.40 -0.61
C SER A 423 -27.83 -16.98 -1.87
N LEU A 424 -26.61 -16.45 -1.70
CA LEU A 424 -25.73 -16.04 -2.80
C LEU A 424 -25.29 -17.22 -3.66
N LYS A 425 -24.97 -18.36 -3.02
CA LYS A 425 -24.62 -19.60 -3.73
C LYS A 425 -25.79 -20.12 -4.57
N GLU A 426 -27.00 -20.15 -4.01
CA GLU A 426 -28.20 -20.55 -4.75
C GLU A 426 -28.51 -19.58 -5.92
N ALA A 427 -28.26 -18.28 -5.74
CA ALA A 427 -28.41 -17.29 -6.81
C ALA A 427 -27.37 -17.49 -7.92
N ALA A 428 -26.11 -17.77 -7.57
CA ALA A 428 -25.04 -18.07 -8.51
C ALA A 428 -25.31 -19.35 -9.31
N GLU A 429 -25.81 -20.41 -8.67
CA GLU A 429 -26.22 -21.65 -9.34
C GLU A 429 -27.35 -21.39 -10.36
N ARG A 430 -28.39 -20.61 -9.96
CA ARG A 430 -29.48 -20.22 -10.89
C ARG A 430 -28.96 -19.37 -12.06
N LEU A 431 -27.98 -18.50 -11.83
CA LEU A 431 -27.39 -17.66 -12.87
C LEU A 431 -26.54 -18.48 -13.84
N ALA A 432 -25.79 -19.46 -13.34
CA ALA A 432 -25.03 -20.40 -14.17
C ALA A 432 -25.96 -21.21 -15.10
N ASP A 433 -27.08 -21.71 -14.58
CA ASP A 433 -28.09 -22.42 -15.38
C ASP A 433 -28.66 -21.53 -16.50
N LYS A 434 -28.97 -20.27 -16.18
CA LYS A 434 -29.44 -19.30 -17.19
C LYS A 434 -28.37 -19.00 -18.24
N TYR A 435 -27.11 -18.89 -17.83
CA TYR A 435 -26.00 -18.62 -18.75
C TYR A 435 -25.80 -19.79 -19.73
N GLU A 436 -25.87 -21.03 -19.25
CA GLU A 436 -25.83 -22.22 -20.12
C GLU A 436 -26.97 -22.23 -21.14
N ASP A 437 -28.21 -21.91 -20.73
CA ASP A 437 -29.36 -21.84 -21.63
C ASP A 437 -29.20 -20.69 -22.65
N ALA A 438 -28.74 -19.52 -22.22
CA ALA A 438 -28.46 -18.38 -23.11
C ALA A 438 -27.37 -18.73 -24.14
N LYS A 439 -26.29 -19.39 -23.71
CA LYS A 439 -25.21 -19.86 -24.58
C LYS A 439 -25.72 -20.87 -25.61
N TYR A 440 -26.56 -21.82 -25.20
CA TYR A 440 -27.17 -22.79 -26.11
C TYR A 440 -28.07 -22.12 -27.16
N ARG A 441 -28.87 -21.12 -26.75
CA ARG A 441 -29.71 -20.33 -27.66
C ARG A 441 -28.86 -19.53 -28.64
N GLN A 442 -27.78 -18.90 -28.17
CA GLN A 442 -26.86 -18.13 -29.02
C GLN A 442 -26.16 -19.03 -30.05
N GLU A 443 -25.72 -20.22 -29.66
CA GLU A 443 -25.15 -21.20 -30.57
C GLU A 443 -26.15 -21.66 -31.63
N THR A 444 -27.41 -21.87 -31.23
CA THR A 444 -28.51 -22.19 -32.15
C THR A 444 -28.75 -21.08 -33.17
N ILE A 445 -28.78 -19.81 -32.72
CA ILE A 445 -28.94 -18.65 -33.60
C ILE A 445 -27.74 -18.52 -34.54
N MET A 446 -26.52 -18.63 -34.04
CA MET A 446 -25.30 -18.55 -34.83
C MET A 446 -25.26 -19.64 -35.91
N ASN A 447 -25.70 -20.86 -35.61
CA ASN A 447 -25.82 -21.93 -36.59
C ASN A 447 -26.87 -21.64 -37.68
N ARG A 448 -27.98 -20.97 -37.34
CA ARG A 448 -28.96 -20.50 -38.33
C ARG A 448 -28.41 -19.39 -39.22
N VAL A 449 -27.67 -18.44 -38.64
CA VAL A 449 -27.00 -17.36 -39.38
C VAL A 449 -25.94 -17.93 -40.32
N LYS A 450 -25.11 -18.88 -39.86
CA LYS A 450 -24.13 -19.58 -40.70
C LYS A 450 -24.80 -20.29 -41.89
N LYS A 451 -25.95 -20.95 -41.68
CA LYS A 451 -26.72 -21.57 -42.77
C LYS A 451 -27.25 -20.55 -43.77
N LEU A 452 -27.78 -19.41 -43.29
CA LEU A 452 -28.27 -18.34 -44.16
C LEU A 452 -27.13 -17.70 -44.97
N LEU A 453 -26.00 -17.39 -44.33
CA LEU A 453 -24.81 -16.86 -45.00
C LEU A 453 -24.26 -17.84 -46.04
N PHE A 454 -24.19 -19.14 -45.72
CA PHE A 454 -23.76 -20.16 -46.67
C PHE A 454 -24.70 -20.23 -47.88
N PHE A 455 -26.01 -20.13 -47.66
CA PHE A 455 -27.01 -20.10 -48.73
C PHE A 455 -26.88 -18.84 -49.59
N SER A 456 -26.73 -17.66 -48.97
CA SER A 456 -26.53 -16.39 -49.67
C SER A 456 -25.25 -16.36 -50.49
N VAL A 457 -24.12 -16.85 -49.95
CA VAL A 457 -22.85 -16.96 -50.67
C VAL A 457 -22.99 -17.92 -51.86
N THR A 458 -23.65 -19.06 -51.68
CA THR A 458 -23.90 -20.01 -52.77
C THR A 458 -24.74 -19.38 -53.88
N VAL A 459 -25.83 -18.69 -53.54
CA VAL A 459 -26.70 -17.99 -54.50
C VAL A 459 -25.95 -16.87 -55.23
N LEU A 460 -25.15 -16.07 -54.53
CA LEU A 460 -24.33 -15.01 -55.14
C LEU A 460 -23.25 -15.57 -56.07
N THR A 461 -22.65 -16.71 -55.73
CA THR A 461 -21.65 -17.39 -56.57
C THR A 461 -22.29 -17.94 -57.85
N TYR A 462 -23.50 -18.52 -57.75
CA TYR A 462 -24.29 -18.94 -58.91
C TYR A 462 -24.69 -17.76 -59.80
N PHE A 463 -25.12 -16.63 -59.21
CA PHE A 463 -25.48 -15.43 -59.95
C PHE A 463 -24.27 -14.83 -60.69
N SER A 464 -23.09 -14.79 -60.05
CA SER A 464 -21.84 -14.32 -60.66
C SER A 464 -21.41 -15.18 -61.85
N GLN A 465 -21.54 -16.50 -61.76
CA GLN A 465 -21.26 -17.40 -62.89
C GLN A 465 -22.26 -17.18 -64.04
N PHE A 466 -23.53 -16.91 -63.74
CA PHE A 466 -24.56 -16.63 -64.73
C PHE A 466 -24.35 -15.28 -65.45
N THR A 467 -23.89 -14.25 -64.73
CA THR A 467 -23.57 -12.94 -65.34
C THR A 467 -22.29 -12.98 -66.18
N SER A 468 -21.28 -13.74 -65.76
CA SER A 468 -20.05 -13.94 -66.55
C SER A 468 -20.29 -14.78 -67.81
N ALA A 469 -21.22 -15.74 -67.77
CA ALA A 469 -21.63 -16.50 -68.96
C ALA A 469 -22.39 -15.61 -69.98
N ASN A 470 -23.20 -14.66 -69.52
CA ASN A 470 -23.95 -13.75 -70.40
C ASN A 470 -23.09 -12.61 -70.98
N TYR A 471 -22.06 -12.12 -70.28
CA TYR A 471 -21.14 -11.12 -70.82
C TYR A 471 -20.26 -11.66 -71.97
N ASN A 472 -19.95 -12.96 -71.96
CA ASN A 472 -19.23 -13.60 -73.07
C ASN A 472 -20.11 -13.83 -74.32
N TYR A 473 -21.44 -13.77 -74.19
CA TYR A 473 -22.37 -13.88 -75.33
C TYR A 473 -22.70 -12.53 -75.99
N SER A 474 -22.61 -11.40 -75.28
CA SER A 474 -22.91 -10.08 -75.86
C SER A 474 -21.74 -9.43 -76.60
N GLY A 475 -20.50 -9.91 -76.43
CA GLY A 475 -19.31 -9.40 -77.14
C GLY A 475 -19.13 -9.93 -78.56
N ALA A 476 -19.86 -10.98 -78.96
CA ALA A 476 -19.71 -11.63 -80.26
C ALA A 476 -20.71 -11.17 -81.34
N CYS A 477 -21.61 -10.20 -81.05
CA CYS A 477 -22.69 -9.81 -81.96
C CYS A 477 -22.59 -8.37 -82.52
N MET A 478 -21.51 -7.63 -82.25
CA MET A 478 -21.29 -6.32 -82.87
C MET A 478 -19.83 -6.11 -83.26
N LYS A 479 -19.50 -6.54 -84.48
CA LYS A 479 -18.58 -5.90 -85.45
C LYS A 479 -18.34 -6.88 -86.60
N SER A 480 -19.34 -6.97 -87.48
CA SER A 480 -19.12 -7.18 -88.92
C SER A 480 -18.87 -5.84 -89.58
#